data_AF-A0A0N9WJE8-F1
#
_entry.id   AF-A0A0N9WJE8-F1
#
_cell.length_a   1.000
_cell.length_b   1.000
_cell.length_c   1.000
_cell.angle_alpha   90.00
_cell.angle_beta   90.00
_cell.angle_gamma   90.00
#
_symmetry.space_group_name_H-M   'P 1'
#
loop_
_entity.id
_entity.type
_entity.pdbx_description
1 polymer ?
#
loop_
_entity_poly.entity_id
_entity_poly.type
_entity_poly.pdbx_seq_one_letter_code
_entity_poly.pdbx_strand_id
1 'polypeptide(L)'
;MTGFIKELLLDSGETLINVPTDRPTLVALGFSEARADELCLEAERVAKSVAVGAARRALYVAEADPLFLEWQYDETPEKEKAWRDKVAEIKALYPLPDRT
;
A
#
# COMPACT_ATOMS: atom_id res chain seq x y z
N MET A 1 -2.01 11.77 13.13
CA MET A 1 -1.89 10.30 13.00
C MET A 1 -0.42 10.01 12.86
N THR A 2 0.18 9.25 13.79
CA THR A 2 1.61 8.93 13.73
C THR A 2 1.79 7.72 12.81
N GLY A 3 2.45 7.89 11.69
CA GLY A 3 2.88 6.80 10.82
C GLY A 3 4.15 6.12 11.35
N PHE A 4 4.61 5.09 10.65
CA PHE A 4 5.86 4.40 10.98
C PHE A 4 6.71 4.22 9.72
N ILE A 5 7.99 4.57 9.82
CA ILE A 5 9.01 4.24 8.83
C ILE A 5 9.41 2.78 9.09
N LYS A 6 9.20 1.94 8.07
CA LYS A 6 9.49 0.50 8.18
C LYS A 6 10.98 0.25 8.43
N GLU A 7 11.84 1.00 7.74
CA GLU A 7 13.28 0.86 7.80
C GLU A 7 13.93 2.23 7.61
N LEU A 8 14.77 2.64 8.54
CA LEU A 8 15.46 3.93 8.53
C LEU A 8 16.95 3.72 8.78
N LEU A 9 17.78 4.13 7.82
CA LEU A 9 19.24 4.12 7.95
C LEU A 9 19.71 5.41 8.60
N LEU A 10 20.46 5.30 9.69
CA LEU A 10 21.11 6.41 10.36
C LEU A 10 22.50 6.69 9.77
N ASP A 11 23.01 7.90 9.96
CA ASP A 11 24.38 8.28 9.57
C ASP A 11 25.45 7.50 10.35
N SER A 12 25.09 6.90 11.51
CA SER A 12 25.94 5.98 12.26
C SER A 12 26.14 4.62 11.57
N GLY A 13 25.38 4.34 10.51
CA GLY A 13 25.34 3.04 9.83
C GLY A 13 24.38 2.03 10.45
N GLU A 14 23.64 2.42 11.50
CA GLU A 14 22.61 1.59 12.12
C GLU A 14 21.29 1.68 11.36
N THR A 15 20.62 0.54 11.19
CA THR A 15 19.27 0.48 10.61
C THR A 15 18.25 0.29 11.71
N LEU A 16 17.32 1.23 11.83
CA LEU A 16 16.19 1.15 12.74
C LEU A 16 14.94 0.65 12.01
N ILE A 17 14.14 -0.16 12.70
CA ILE A 17 12.90 -0.75 12.17
C ILE A 17 11.72 -0.19 12.98
N ASN A 18 10.61 0.12 12.29
CA ASN A 18 9.38 0.66 12.88
C ASN A 18 9.60 1.98 13.65
N VAL A 19 10.33 2.91 13.05
CA VAL A 19 10.57 4.23 13.64
C VAL A 19 9.31 5.09 13.48
N PRO A 20 8.79 5.70 14.56
CA PRO A 20 7.69 6.65 14.46
C PRO A 20 8.01 7.81 13.50
N THR A 21 7.06 8.16 12.63
CA THR A 21 7.18 9.32 11.73
C THR A 21 6.80 10.60 12.48
N ASP A 22 7.55 10.95 13.51
CA ASP A 22 7.37 12.20 14.24
C ASP A 22 8.66 13.02 14.24
N ARG A 23 8.50 14.32 13.97
CA ARG A 23 9.62 15.26 13.89
C ARG A 23 10.49 15.24 15.15
N PRO A 24 9.94 15.25 16.38
CA PRO A 24 10.76 15.18 17.61
C PRO A 24 11.64 13.93 17.68
N THR A 25 11.12 12.74 17.36
CA THR A 25 11.88 11.49 17.36
C THR A 25 12.98 11.51 16.30
N LEU A 26 12.68 11.95 15.08
CA LEU A 26 13.67 12.02 14.01
C LEU A 26 14.79 13.03 14.32
N VAL A 27 14.46 14.17 14.91
CA VAL A 27 15.47 15.14 15.36
C VAL A 27 16.30 14.57 16.51
N ALA A 28 15.69 13.85 17.45
CA ALA A 28 16.41 13.18 18.54
C ALA A 28 17.35 12.07 18.04
N LEU A 29 17.02 11.43 16.90
CA LEU A 29 17.87 10.46 16.21
C LEU A 29 19.03 11.10 15.43
N GLY A 30 19.12 12.43 15.40
CA GLY A 30 20.22 13.17 14.77
C GLY A 30 19.91 13.73 13.38
N PHE A 31 18.68 13.59 12.87
CA PHE A 31 18.29 14.21 11.61
C PHE A 31 18.02 15.72 11.78
N SER A 32 18.29 16.49 10.72
CA SER A 32 17.87 17.91 10.68
C SER A 32 16.35 18.02 10.58
N GLU A 33 15.78 19.16 11.02
CA GLU A 33 14.33 19.39 10.92
C GLU A 33 13.81 19.24 9.49
N ALA A 34 14.56 19.76 8.50
CA ALA A 34 14.21 19.62 7.08
C ALA A 34 14.19 18.16 6.63
N ARG A 35 15.19 17.37 7.05
CA ARG A 35 15.26 15.94 6.70
C ARG A 35 14.17 15.13 7.39
N ALA A 36 13.84 15.46 8.64
CA ALA A 36 12.75 14.83 9.36
C ALA A 36 11.40 15.05 8.65
N ASP A 37 11.15 16.26 8.13
CA ASP A 37 9.94 16.56 7.36
C ASP A 37 9.87 15.79 6.04
N GLU A 38 10.99 15.71 5.31
CA GLU A 38 11.07 14.88 4.10
C GLU A 38 10.74 13.41 4.37
N LEU A 39 11.30 12.84 5.45
CA LEU A 39 11.06 11.46 5.84
C LEU A 39 9.59 11.21 6.21
N CYS A 40 8.94 12.16 6.89
CA CYS A 40 7.52 12.08 7.19
C CYS A 40 6.67 12.10 5.90
N LEU A 41 6.96 13.00 4.97
CA LEU A 41 6.25 13.09 3.68
C LEU A 41 6.42 11.81 2.85
N GLU A 42 7.63 11.25 2.82
CA GLU A 42 7.91 9.99 2.14
C GLU A 42 7.12 8.84 2.77
N ALA A 43 7.12 8.74 4.11
CA ALA A 43 6.39 7.71 4.82
C ALA A 43 4.87 7.81 4.60
N GLU A 44 4.32 9.02 4.54
CA GLU A 44 2.91 9.25 4.19
C GLU A 44 2.60 8.80 2.76
N ARG A 45 3.47 9.11 1.80
CA ARG A 45 3.33 8.66 0.41
C ARG A 45 3.34 7.14 0.30
N VAL A 46 4.27 6.49 0.98
CA VAL A 46 4.36 5.02 1.04
C VAL A 46 3.11 4.44 1.70
N ALA A 47 2.68 4.99 2.85
CA ALA A 47 1.48 4.54 3.55
C ALA A 47 0.22 4.65 2.67
N LYS A 48 0.08 5.75 1.90
CA LYS A 48 -1.02 5.92 0.94
C LYS A 48 -0.99 4.87 -0.16
N SER A 49 0.18 4.58 -0.72
CA SER A 49 0.34 3.53 -1.75
C SER A 49 0.00 2.13 -1.20
N VAL A 50 0.47 1.81 0.00
CA VAL A 50 0.15 0.55 0.69
C VAL A 50 -1.34 0.44 0.96
N ALA A 51 -2.00 1.52 1.40
CA ALA A 51 -3.44 1.54 1.64
C ALA A 51 -4.25 1.28 0.37
N VAL A 52 -3.86 1.87 -0.78
CA VAL A 52 -4.48 1.60 -2.09
C VAL A 52 -4.34 0.13 -2.46
N GLY A 53 -3.14 -0.45 -2.30
CA GLY A 53 -2.91 -1.87 -2.56
C GLY A 53 -3.72 -2.79 -1.63
N ALA A 54 -3.82 -2.46 -0.35
CA ALA A 54 -4.58 -3.21 0.64
C ALA A 54 -6.09 -3.18 0.34
N ALA A 55 -6.65 -2.01 0.02
CA ALA A 55 -8.05 -1.85 -0.36
C ALA A 55 -8.38 -2.64 -1.64
N ARG A 56 -7.48 -2.60 -2.63
CA ARG A 56 -7.61 -3.40 -3.86
C ARG A 56 -7.62 -4.90 -3.57
N ARG A 57 -6.72 -5.38 -2.70
CA ARG A 57 -6.67 -6.79 -2.29
C ARG A 57 -7.93 -7.21 -1.54
N ALA A 58 -8.45 -6.35 -0.67
CA ALA A 58 -9.68 -6.61 0.06
C ALA A 58 -10.87 -6.81 -0.88
N LEU A 59 -10.99 -5.97 -1.92
CA LEU A 59 -12.04 -6.14 -2.94
C LEU A 59 -11.86 -7.40 -3.78
N TYR A 60 -10.63 -7.81 -4.08
CA TYR A 60 -10.42 -9.10 -4.75
C TYR A 60 -10.94 -10.25 -3.90
N VAL A 61 -10.55 -10.31 -2.62
CA VAL A 61 -11.01 -11.37 -1.70
C VAL A 61 -12.52 -11.35 -1.51
N ALA A 62 -13.13 -10.17 -1.41
CA ALA A 62 -14.55 -10.04 -1.12
C ALA A 62 -15.45 -10.25 -2.35
N GLU A 63 -15.02 -9.80 -3.53
CA GLU A 63 -15.90 -9.73 -4.71
C GLU A 63 -15.39 -10.55 -5.90
N ALA A 64 -14.10 -10.52 -6.21
CA ALA A 64 -13.58 -11.19 -7.40
C ALA A 64 -13.29 -12.68 -7.18
N ASP A 65 -12.74 -13.05 -6.03
CA ASP A 65 -12.34 -14.42 -5.71
C ASP A 65 -13.55 -15.38 -5.67
N PRO A 66 -14.72 -15.02 -5.09
CA PRO A 66 -15.92 -15.85 -5.19
C PRO A 66 -16.37 -16.09 -6.63
N LEU A 67 -16.34 -15.04 -7.49
CA LEU A 67 -16.72 -15.16 -8.90
C LEU A 67 -15.76 -16.06 -9.69
N PHE A 68 -14.47 -15.99 -9.36
CA PHE A 68 -13.47 -16.90 -9.93
C PHE A 68 -13.74 -18.35 -9.54
N LEU A 69 -14.04 -18.62 -8.26
CA LEU A 69 -14.38 -19.96 -7.80
C LEU A 69 -15.65 -20.51 -8.45
N GLU A 70 -16.68 -19.67 -8.61
CA GLU A 70 -17.89 -20.03 -9.35
C GLU A 70 -17.58 -20.37 -10.81
N TRP A 71 -16.77 -19.56 -11.48
CA TRP A 71 -16.33 -19.85 -12.85
C TRP A 71 -15.48 -21.13 -12.95
N GLN A 72 -14.61 -21.42 -11.97
CA GLN A 72 -13.84 -22.67 -11.96
C GLN A 72 -14.70 -23.93 -11.85
N TYR A 73 -15.93 -23.81 -11.33
CA TYR A 73 -16.86 -24.92 -11.20
C TYR A 73 -17.82 -25.01 -12.39
N ASP A 74 -18.40 -23.87 -12.79
CA ASP A 74 -19.39 -23.82 -13.86
C ASP A 74 -18.75 -23.83 -15.27
N GLU A 75 -17.52 -23.34 -15.39
CA GLU A 75 -16.75 -23.16 -16.64
C GLU A 75 -17.50 -22.42 -17.77
N THR A 76 -18.46 -21.57 -17.40
CA THR A 76 -19.28 -20.84 -18.38
C THR A 76 -18.68 -19.49 -18.80
N PRO A 77 -18.83 -19.08 -20.08
CA PRO A 77 -18.37 -17.77 -20.56
C PRO A 77 -19.00 -16.58 -19.82
N GLU A 78 -20.24 -16.73 -19.36
CA GLU A 78 -20.97 -15.68 -18.63
C GLU A 78 -20.33 -15.39 -17.28
N LYS A 79 -19.90 -16.43 -16.56
CA LYS A 79 -19.21 -16.32 -15.26
C LYS A 79 -17.79 -15.80 -15.43
N GLU A 80 -17.07 -16.21 -16.48
CA GLU A 80 -15.76 -15.64 -16.80
C GLU A 80 -15.86 -14.13 -17.02
N LYS A 81 -16.86 -13.70 -17.81
CA LYS A 81 -17.10 -12.28 -18.08
C LYS A 81 -17.43 -11.52 -16.80
N ALA A 82 -18.32 -12.05 -15.96
CA ALA A 82 -18.66 -11.42 -14.68
C ALA A 82 -17.44 -11.23 -13.77
N TRP A 83 -16.56 -12.23 -13.68
CA TRP A 83 -15.30 -12.13 -12.94
C TRP A 83 -14.36 -11.07 -13.55
N ARG A 84 -14.13 -11.11 -14.87
CA ARG A 84 -13.25 -10.15 -15.56
C ARG A 84 -13.75 -8.71 -15.45
N ASP A 85 -15.06 -8.51 -15.58
CA ASP A 85 -15.71 -7.19 -15.45
C ASP A 85 -15.51 -6.66 -14.01
N LYS A 86 -15.71 -7.51 -12.99
CA LYS A 86 -15.47 -7.14 -11.59
C LYS A 86 -14.01 -6.82 -11.32
N VAL A 87 -13.08 -7.59 -11.88
CA VAL A 87 -11.63 -7.32 -11.77
C VAL A 87 -11.26 -5.99 -12.43
N ALA A 88 -11.88 -5.65 -13.57
CA ALA A 88 -11.67 -4.38 -14.25
C ALA A 88 -12.20 -3.20 -13.41
N GLU A 89 -13.38 -3.34 -12.80
CA GLU A 89 -13.96 -2.36 -11.88
C GLU A 89 -13.03 -2.09 -10.68
N ILE A 90 -12.54 -3.15 -10.03
CA ILE A 90 -11.61 -3.05 -8.89
C ILE A 90 -10.30 -2.34 -9.29
N LYS A 91 -9.79 -2.62 -10.50
CA LYS A 91 -8.59 -1.95 -11.04
C LYS A 91 -8.83 -0.47 -11.32
N ALA A 92 -10.02 -0.11 -11.80
CA ALA A 92 -10.40 1.27 -12.06
C ALA A 92 -10.61 2.07 -10.76
N LEU A 93 -11.17 1.43 -9.72
CA LEU A 93 -11.35 2.04 -8.39
C LEU A 93 -10.03 2.28 -7.65
N TYR A 94 -9.06 1.37 -7.79
CA TYR A 94 -7.76 1.46 -7.14
C TYR A 94 -6.62 1.35 -8.17
N PRO A 95 -6.39 2.42 -8.97
CA PRO A 95 -5.29 2.44 -9.91
C PRO A 95 -3.98 2.34 -9.13
N LEU A 96 -3.10 1.44 -9.57
CA LEU A 96 -1.73 1.45 -9.04
C LEU A 96 -1.04 2.71 -9.57
N PRO A 97 -0.24 3.40 -8.75
CA PRO A 97 0.58 4.50 -9.25
C PRO A 97 1.46 3.98 -10.39
N ASP A 98 1.59 4.77 -11.46
CA ASP A 98 2.49 4.45 -12.57
C ASP A 98 3.89 4.15 -12.01
N ARG A 99 4.47 3.02 -12.44
CA ARG A 99 5.89 2.73 -12.21
C ARG A 99 6.70 3.61 -13.18
N THR A 100 6.78 4.91 -12.92
CA THR A 100 7.73 5.81 -13.58
C THR A 100 8.96 6.03 -12.73
#